data_AF-A0A9E3GQT1-F1
#
_entry.id   AF-A0A9E3GQT1-F1
#
_cell.length_a   1.000
_cell.length_b   1.000
_cell.length_c   1.000
_cell.angle_alpha   90.00
_cell.angle_beta   90.00
_cell.angle_gamma   90.00
#
_symmetry.space_group_name_H-M   'P 1'
#
loop_
_entity.id
_entity.type
_entity.pdbx_description
1 polymer ?
#
loop_
_entity_poly.entity_id
_entity_poly.type
_entity_poly.pdbx_seq_one_letter_code
_entity_poly.pdbx_strand_id
1 'polypeptide(L)'
;MTYQVKLEVFEGPFDLLLHLISRRKVEVTEVDLAEITGDFLASLTGIDVLDLETATRFLVVAATLIELKAARLLPREEVDELEDILGEARDLLYARLLEYRAFRDAAALLKARFEANEGYVGREVVLDPELQRLVPETPLTIDVEGLAHLAALATAPRPEPRVDLSHIRKSYISIRDAARLVLAAVPSEGARKTFRALVGEHGRGDRVVFFLALLELYKLGHLDLAQEHFRAEIEIERRPGGRDLESLTDDEYEPDLPTDADPELASVAGQETT
;
A
#
# COMPACT_ATOMS: atom_id res chain seq x y z
N MET A 1 -5.46 45.84 8.04
CA MET A 1 -6.75 45.15 8.13
C MET A 1 -6.53 43.71 7.70
N THR A 2 -6.48 42.80 8.67
CA THR A 2 -6.18 41.38 8.45
C THR A 2 -7.49 40.71 8.04
N TYR A 3 -7.67 40.48 6.74
CA TYR A 3 -8.78 39.71 6.21
C TYR A 3 -8.55 38.23 6.59
N GLN A 4 -9.27 37.74 7.60
CA GLN A 4 -9.44 36.29 7.80
C GLN A 4 -10.42 35.79 6.76
N VAL A 5 -9.90 35.39 5.60
CA VAL A 5 -10.66 34.64 4.60
C VAL A 5 -10.71 33.20 5.11
N LYS A 6 -11.87 32.77 5.62
CA LYS A 6 -12.19 31.34 5.66
C LYS A 6 -12.38 30.92 4.21
N LEU A 7 -11.41 30.19 3.67
CA LEU A 7 -11.55 29.61 2.35
C LEU A 7 -12.72 28.61 2.38
N GLU A 8 -13.54 28.66 1.34
CA GLU A 8 -14.57 27.67 1.06
C GLU A 8 -13.91 26.28 0.96
N VAL A 9 -14.64 25.23 1.33
CA VAL A 9 -14.21 23.85 1.07
C VAL A 9 -14.30 23.65 -0.44
N PHE A 10 -13.25 23.99 -1.17
CA PHE A 10 -13.16 23.73 -2.60
C PHE A 10 -13.24 22.22 -2.83
N GLU A 11 -13.98 21.80 -3.85
CA GLU A 11 -14.12 20.39 -4.21
C GLU A 11 -12.83 19.80 -4.83
N GLY A 12 -11.82 20.63 -5.08
CA GLY A 12 -10.50 20.22 -5.53
C GLY A 12 -9.65 21.36 -6.08
N PRO A 13 -8.45 21.05 -6.61
CA PRO A 13 -7.49 22.05 -7.10
C PRO A 13 -7.99 22.82 -8.31
N PHE A 14 -8.76 22.20 -9.21
CA PHE A 14 -9.33 22.89 -10.37
C PHE A 14 -10.41 23.91 -10.00
N ASP A 15 -11.18 23.65 -8.94
CA ASP A 15 -12.18 24.61 -8.45
C ASP A 15 -11.50 25.85 -7.86
N LEU A 16 -10.44 25.64 -7.06
CA LEU A 16 -9.61 26.74 -6.57
C LEU A 16 -9.01 27.55 -7.73
N LEU A 17 -8.46 26.88 -8.75
CA LEU A 17 -7.93 27.57 -9.92
C LEU A 17 -8.98 28.38 -10.67
N LEU A 18 -10.17 27.81 -10.90
CA LEU A 18 -11.28 28.54 -11.53
C LEU A 18 -11.72 29.74 -10.69
N HIS A 19 -11.77 29.61 -9.37
CA HIS A 19 -12.07 30.71 -8.46
C HIS A 19 -11.04 31.84 -8.59
N LEU A 20 -9.75 31.51 -8.57
CA LEU A 20 -8.66 32.47 -8.71
C LEU A 20 -8.66 33.17 -10.09
N ILE A 21 -8.93 32.42 -11.17
CA ILE A 21 -9.11 32.96 -12.52
C ILE A 21 -10.31 33.91 -12.58
N SER A 22 -11.46 33.48 -12.04
CA SER A 22 -12.68 34.28 -12.05
C SER A 22 -12.51 35.59 -11.29
N ARG A 23 -11.72 35.61 -10.20
CA ARG A 23 -11.42 36.83 -9.42
C ARG A 23 -10.68 37.88 -10.26
N ARG A 24 -9.89 37.45 -11.24
CA ARG A 24 -9.13 38.32 -12.14
C ARG A 24 -9.97 38.87 -13.29
N LYS A 25 -11.18 38.34 -13.53
CA LYS A 25 -12.09 38.73 -14.63
C LYS A 25 -11.47 38.59 -16.03
N VAL A 26 -10.59 37.61 -16.19
CA VAL A 26 -9.92 37.29 -17.46
C VAL A 26 -10.39 35.91 -17.92
N GLU A 27 -10.39 35.66 -19.23
CA GLU A 27 -10.70 34.34 -19.79
C GLU A 27 -9.64 33.31 -19.38
N VAL A 28 -10.04 32.04 -19.22
CA VAL A 28 -9.16 30.96 -18.72
C VAL A 28 -7.88 30.84 -19.57
N THR A 29 -7.99 31.02 -20.88
CA THR A 29 -6.89 30.91 -21.85
C THR A 29 -5.97 32.13 -21.90
N GLU A 30 -6.40 33.25 -21.32
CA GLU A 30 -5.66 34.53 -21.37
C GLU A 30 -4.92 34.84 -20.06
N VAL A 31 -5.12 34.05 -19.00
CA VAL A 31 -4.49 34.36 -17.71
C VAL A 31 -3.03 33.95 -17.66
N ASP A 32 -2.18 34.84 -17.13
CA ASP A 32 -0.78 34.53 -16.84
C ASP A 32 -0.66 33.45 -15.74
N LEU A 33 -0.18 32.28 -16.15
CA LEU A 33 0.13 31.15 -15.26
C LEU A 33 1.09 31.53 -14.14
N ALA A 34 2.06 32.44 -14.37
CA ALA A 34 3.03 32.81 -13.35
C ALA A 34 2.40 33.51 -12.15
N GLU A 35 1.36 34.31 -12.42
CA GLU A 35 0.58 35.02 -11.40
C GLU A 35 -0.42 34.10 -10.70
N ILE A 36 -1.15 33.26 -11.46
CA ILE A 36 -2.06 32.26 -10.87
C ILE A 36 -1.31 31.31 -9.95
N THR A 37 -0.12 30.84 -10.36
CA THR A 37 0.69 29.92 -9.54
C THR A 37 1.01 30.54 -8.19
N GLY A 38 1.31 31.84 -8.15
CA GLY A 38 1.54 32.55 -6.88
C GLY A 38 0.29 32.59 -5.99
N ASP A 39 -0.85 32.96 -6.57
CA ASP A 39 -2.14 33.01 -5.86
C ASP A 39 -2.57 31.62 -5.34
N PHE A 40 -2.32 30.58 -6.13
CA PHE A 40 -2.62 29.19 -5.79
C PHE A 40 -1.79 28.72 -4.59
N LEU A 41 -0.46 28.91 -4.65
CA LEU A 41 0.43 28.54 -3.54
C LEU A 41 0.13 29.35 -2.27
N ALA A 42 -0.18 30.64 -2.40
CA ALA A 42 -0.59 31.46 -1.26
C ALA A 42 -1.88 30.93 -0.62
N SER A 43 -2.84 30.47 -1.44
CA SER A 43 -4.09 29.89 -0.94
C SER A 43 -3.86 28.58 -0.19
N LEU A 44 -2.87 27.78 -0.60
CA LEU A 44 -2.50 26.53 0.09
C LEU A 44 -1.88 26.76 1.48
N THR A 45 -1.09 27.82 1.66
CA THR A 45 -0.45 28.12 2.95
C THR A 45 -1.41 28.45 4.09
N GLY A 46 -2.68 28.75 3.78
CA GLY A 46 -3.73 29.00 4.77
C GLY A 46 -4.57 27.77 5.13
N ILE A 47 -4.24 26.59 4.62
CA ILE A 47 -5.01 25.36 4.83
C ILE A 47 -4.26 24.48 5.85
N ASP A 48 -4.72 24.49 7.11
CA ASP A 48 -4.05 23.79 8.22
C ASP A 48 -4.35 22.28 8.28
N VAL A 49 -5.43 21.79 7.65
CA VAL A 49 -5.81 20.36 7.68
C VAL A 49 -6.35 19.93 6.32
N LEU A 50 -5.53 19.20 5.57
CA LEU A 50 -5.96 18.44 4.39
C LEU A 50 -5.87 16.95 4.72
N ASP A 51 -6.89 16.18 4.33
CA ASP A 51 -6.72 14.73 4.26
C ASP A 51 -5.64 14.37 3.22
N LEU A 52 -5.01 13.20 3.35
CA LEU A 52 -3.88 12.80 2.52
C LEU A 52 -4.24 12.74 1.02
N GLU A 53 -5.47 12.32 0.70
CA GLU A 53 -5.94 12.17 -0.67
C GLU A 53 -6.10 13.54 -1.36
N THR A 54 -6.72 14.47 -0.66
CA THR A 54 -6.90 15.87 -1.07
C THR A 54 -5.54 16.55 -1.18
N ALA A 55 -4.66 16.38 -0.19
CA ALA A 55 -3.30 16.92 -0.24
C ALA A 55 -2.53 16.43 -1.48
N THR A 56 -2.64 15.13 -1.81
CA THR A 56 -2.01 14.55 -3.01
C THR A 56 -2.51 15.22 -4.29
N ARG A 57 -3.83 15.44 -4.42
CA ARG A 57 -4.42 16.12 -5.59
C ARG A 57 -3.91 17.55 -5.75
N PHE A 58 -3.81 18.31 -4.65
CA PHE A 58 -3.26 19.66 -4.69
C PHE A 58 -1.76 19.69 -4.98
N LEU A 59 -0.98 18.73 -4.47
CA LEU A 59 0.46 18.65 -4.70
C LEU A 59 0.81 18.41 -6.16
N VAL A 60 0.08 17.52 -6.85
CA VAL A 60 0.29 17.26 -8.29
C VAL A 60 0.08 18.55 -9.09
N VAL A 61 -1.01 19.26 -8.85
CA VAL A 61 -1.30 20.51 -9.55
C VAL A 61 -0.31 21.62 -9.18
N ALA A 62 0.08 21.72 -7.91
CA ALA A 62 1.11 22.66 -7.46
C ALA A 62 2.45 22.42 -8.17
N ALA A 63 2.87 21.16 -8.27
CA ALA A 63 4.11 20.78 -8.95
C ALA A 63 4.07 21.15 -10.42
N THR A 64 2.98 20.81 -11.15
CA THR A 64 2.82 21.19 -12.56
C THR A 64 2.86 22.71 -12.75
N LEU A 65 2.19 23.48 -11.87
CA LEU A 65 2.18 24.95 -11.97
C LEU A 65 3.56 25.57 -11.70
N ILE A 66 4.28 25.06 -10.68
CA ILE A 66 5.64 25.49 -10.38
C ILE A 66 6.58 25.16 -11.53
N GLU A 67 6.46 23.97 -12.12
CA GLU A 67 7.25 23.54 -13.27
C GLU A 67 7.02 24.46 -14.47
N LEU A 68 5.76 24.72 -14.82
CA LEU A 68 5.39 25.65 -15.89
C LEU A 68 5.92 27.07 -15.63
N LYS A 69 5.85 27.55 -14.38
CA LYS A 69 6.39 28.87 -14.00
C LYS A 69 7.92 28.92 -14.07
N ALA A 70 8.61 27.91 -13.55
CA ALA A 70 10.07 27.85 -13.54
C ALA A 70 10.60 27.78 -14.97
N ALA A 71 10.03 26.91 -15.80
CA ALA A 71 10.43 26.75 -17.19
C ALA A 71 10.25 28.03 -18.01
N ARG A 72 9.21 28.82 -17.74
CA ARG A 72 8.96 30.11 -18.40
C ARG A 72 9.91 31.23 -17.95
N LEU A 73 10.44 31.17 -16.72
CA LEU A 73 11.27 32.23 -16.13
C LEU A 73 12.79 31.98 -16.27
N LEU A 74 13.22 30.74 -16.51
CA LEU A 74 14.63 30.38 -16.62
C LEU A 74 15.14 30.51 -18.06
N PRO A 75 16.18 31.33 -18.35
CA PRO A 75 16.82 31.34 -19.65
C PRO A 75 17.57 30.02 -19.89
N ARG A 76 17.33 29.36 -21.03
CA ARG A 76 17.98 28.10 -21.44
C ARG A 76 18.38 28.14 -22.92
N GLU A 77 19.43 27.39 -23.27
CA GLU A 77 20.11 27.46 -24.57
C GLU A 77 19.38 26.73 -25.71
N GLU A 78 18.46 25.80 -25.40
CA GLU A 78 17.60 25.09 -26.35
C GLU A 78 16.15 25.54 -26.14
N VAL A 79 15.71 26.53 -26.92
CA VAL A 79 14.44 27.23 -26.71
C VAL A 79 13.28 26.56 -27.47
N ASP A 80 13.52 26.10 -28.70
CA ASP A 80 12.44 25.71 -29.63
C ASP A 80 11.71 24.42 -29.21
N GLU A 81 12.42 23.32 -28.95
CA GLU A 81 11.78 22.02 -28.58
C GLU A 81 11.09 22.06 -27.21
N LEU A 82 11.61 22.87 -26.28
CA LEU A 82 11.05 22.99 -24.94
C LEU A 82 9.81 23.89 -24.92
N GLU A 83 9.78 24.94 -25.76
CA GLU A 83 8.63 25.83 -25.87
C GLU A 83 7.39 25.11 -26.39
N ASP A 84 7.57 24.15 -27.31
CA ASP A 84 6.50 23.26 -27.78
C ASP A 84 5.97 22.36 -26.64
N ILE A 85 6.86 21.69 -25.89
CA ILE A 85 6.47 20.81 -24.77
C ILE A 85 5.75 21.59 -23.66
N LEU A 86 6.25 22.79 -23.33
CA LEU A 86 5.64 23.67 -22.33
C LEU A 86 4.29 24.23 -22.80
N GLY A 87 4.17 24.54 -24.09
CA GLY A 87 2.91 24.92 -24.73
C GLY A 87 1.87 23.81 -24.61
N GLU A 88 2.24 22.58 -24.94
CA GLU A 88 1.36 21.41 -24.82
C GLU A 88 0.90 21.16 -23.38
N ALA A 89 1.82 21.25 -22.41
CA ALA A 89 1.49 21.06 -21.00
C ALA A 89 0.54 22.14 -20.46
N ARG A 90 0.74 23.40 -20.88
CA ARG A 90 -0.19 24.51 -20.60
C ARG A 90 -1.56 24.25 -21.22
N ASP A 91 -1.59 23.88 -22.49
CA ASP A 91 -2.85 23.72 -23.23
C ASP A 91 -3.66 22.55 -22.69
N LEU A 92 -2.99 21.47 -22.27
CA LEU A 92 -3.61 20.36 -21.54
C LEU A 92 -4.22 20.82 -20.20
N LEU A 93 -3.52 21.66 -19.44
CA LEU A 93 -4.04 22.22 -18.19
C LEU A 93 -5.30 23.08 -18.45
N TYR A 94 -5.27 23.94 -19.47
CA TYR A 94 -6.44 24.73 -19.84
C TYR A 94 -7.61 23.87 -20.33
N ALA A 95 -7.34 22.81 -21.11
CA ALA A 95 -8.36 21.87 -21.56
C ALA A 95 -9.07 21.23 -20.35
N ARG A 96 -8.31 20.76 -19.35
CA ARG A 96 -8.87 20.19 -18.11
C ARG A 96 -9.66 21.21 -17.29
N LEU A 97 -9.20 22.46 -17.22
CA LEU A 97 -9.94 23.54 -16.53
C LEU A 97 -11.28 23.85 -17.21
N LEU A 98 -11.30 23.90 -18.55
CA LEU A 98 -12.52 24.11 -19.33
C LEU A 98 -13.48 22.93 -19.21
N GLU A 99 -12.97 21.70 -19.23
CA GLU A 99 -13.75 20.48 -19.01
C GLU A 99 -14.39 20.48 -17.61
N TYR A 100 -13.60 20.75 -16.57
CA TYR A 100 -14.12 20.84 -15.20
C TYR A 100 -15.18 21.94 -15.07
N ARG A 101 -14.97 23.11 -15.68
CA ARG A 101 -15.97 24.19 -15.73
C ARG A 101 -17.27 23.72 -16.40
N ALA A 102 -17.19 23.04 -17.54
CA ALA A 102 -18.38 22.55 -18.24
C ALA A 102 -19.19 21.57 -17.38
N PHE A 103 -18.51 20.65 -16.68
CA PHE A 103 -19.18 19.72 -15.77
C PHE A 103 -19.76 20.41 -14.53
N ARG A 104 -19.06 21.40 -13.97
CA ARG A 104 -19.59 22.22 -12.87
C ARG A 104 -20.88 22.94 -13.28
N ASP A 105 -20.88 23.54 -14.47
CA ASP A 105 -22.05 24.25 -15.00
C ASP A 105 -23.21 23.27 -15.29
N ALA A 106 -22.91 22.08 -15.82
CA ALA A 106 -23.90 21.02 -16.02
C ALA A 106 -24.48 20.50 -14.69
N ALA A 107 -23.64 20.33 -13.67
CA ALA A 107 -24.07 19.93 -12.33
C ALA A 107 -24.99 20.99 -11.70
N ALA A 108 -24.67 22.28 -11.84
CA ALA A 108 -25.53 23.37 -11.39
C ALA A 108 -26.89 23.38 -12.11
N LEU A 109 -26.89 23.15 -13.43
CA LEU A 109 -28.13 23.03 -14.21
C LEU A 109 -28.98 21.85 -13.76
N LEU A 110 -28.36 20.68 -13.52
CA LEU A 110 -29.06 19.50 -13.01
C LEU A 110 -29.63 19.76 -11.62
N LYS A 111 -28.84 20.35 -10.73
CA LYS A 111 -29.29 20.73 -9.39
C LYS A 111 -30.53 21.62 -9.44
N ALA A 112 -30.49 22.69 -10.24
CA ALA A 112 -31.65 23.58 -10.41
C ALA A 112 -32.87 22.85 -10.97
N ARG A 113 -32.68 21.89 -11.87
CA ARG A 113 -33.77 21.03 -12.38
C ARG A 113 -34.33 20.11 -11.31
N PHE A 114 -33.49 19.49 -10.49
CA PHE A 114 -33.94 18.66 -9.37
C PHE A 114 -34.77 19.48 -8.39
N GLU A 115 -34.27 20.64 -7.97
CA GLU A 115 -34.98 21.56 -7.07
C GLU A 115 -36.32 22.02 -7.67
N ALA A 116 -36.35 22.37 -8.96
CA ALA A 116 -37.58 22.75 -9.65
C ALA A 116 -38.59 21.59 -9.77
N ASN A 117 -38.13 20.33 -9.70
CA ASN A 117 -38.97 19.14 -9.82
C ASN A 117 -39.17 18.38 -8.49
N GLU A 118 -38.69 18.91 -7.36
CA GLU A 118 -38.75 18.24 -6.05
C GLU A 118 -40.19 17.95 -5.60
N GLY A 119 -41.15 18.79 -6.04
CA GLY A 119 -42.57 18.61 -5.76
C GLY A 119 -43.30 17.55 -6.62
N TYR A 120 -42.66 16.99 -7.65
CA TYR A 120 -43.28 15.96 -8.48
C TYR A 120 -42.99 14.58 -7.89
N VAL A 121 -44.00 14.02 -7.23
CA VAL A 121 -43.96 12.63 -6.76
C VAL A 121 -44.51 11.69 -7.84
N GLY A 122 -43.84 10.56 -8.03
CA GLY A 122 -44.35 9.48 -8.86
C GLY A 122 -45.71 9.02 -8.33
N ARG A 123 -46.71 8.90 -9.20
CA ARG A 123 -47.98 8.31 -8.81
C ARG A 123 -47.78 6.80 -8.66
N GLU A 124 -48.03 6.28 -7.46
CA GLU A 124 -48.19 4.82 -7.29
C GLU A 124 -49.48 4.41 -8.01
N VAL A 125 -49.31 3.78 -9.17
CA VAL A 125 -50.41 3.18 -9.93
C VAL A 125 -50.32 1.68 -9.76
N VAL A 126 -51.45 1.07 -9.44
CA VAL A 126 -51.59 -0.39 -9.45
C VAL A 126 -51.24 -0.87 -10.85
N LEU A 127 -50.29 -1.80 -10.95
CA LEU A 127 -49.92 -2.42 -12.23
C LEU A 127 -51.15 -2.97 -12.94
N ASP A 128 -51.16 -2.93 -14.28
CA ASP A 128 -52.22 -3.57 -15.08
C ASP A 128 -52.37 -5.04 -14.64
N PRO A 129 -53.61 -5.58 -14.48
CA PRO A 129 -53.84 -6.99 -14.17
C PRO A 129 -53.02 -7.98 -15.00
N GLU A 130 -52.68 -7.67 -16.25
CA GLU A 130 -51.80 -8.55 -17.06
C GLU A 130 -50.35 -8.54 -16.58
N LEU A 131 -49.84 -7.38 -16.16
CA LEU A 131 -48.49 -7.22 -15.63
C LEU A 131 -48.35 -7.76 -14.20
N GLN A 132 -49.40 -7.67 -13.38
CA GLN A 132 -49.39 -8.25 -12.04
C GLN A 132 -49.16 -9.76 -12.05
N ARG A 133 -49.67 -10.47 -13.06
CA ARG A 133 -49.44 -11.92 -13.21
C ARG A 133 -48.00 -12.29 -13.56
N LEU A 134 -47.23 -11.32 -14.06
CA LEU A 134 -45.81 -11.49 -14.41
C LEU A 134 -44.88 -11.15 -13.25
N VAL A 135 -45.39 -10.49 -12.20
CA VAL A 135 -44.61 -10.23 -11.00
C VAL A 135 -44.41 -11.57 -10.30
N PRO A 136 -43.16 -12.05 -10.15
CA PRO A 136 -42.93 -13.26 -9.39
C PRO A 136 -43.43 -13.04 -7.97
N GLU A 137 -44.25 -13.96 -7.47
CA GLU A 137 -44.52 -14.01 -6.05
C GLU A 137 -43.21 -14.39 -5.36
N THR A 138 -42.47 -13.37 -4.92
CA THR A 138 -41.38 -13.51 -3.96
C THR A 138 -41.99 -13.22 -2.59
N PRO A 139 -42.64 -14.20 -1.94
CA PRO A 139 -42.92 -14.05 -0.53
C PRO A 139 -41.57 -13.90 0.16
N LEU A 140 -41.30 -12.72 0.72
CA LEU A 140 -40.26 -12.64 1.72
C LEU A 140 -40.73 -13.55 2.86
N THR A 141 -40.12 -14.72 3.00
CA THR A 141 -40.36 -15.67 4.10
C THR A 141 -39.82 -15.15 5.43
N ILE A 142 -39.61 -13.84 5.55
CA ILE A 142 -38.89 -13.20 6.64
C ILE A 142 -39.91 -12.33 7.37
N ASP A 143 -40.05 -12.56 8.66
CA ASP A 143 -40.83 -11.71 9.54
C ASP A 143 -40.07 -10.41 9.85
N VAL A 144 -40.73 -9.51 10.59
CA VAL A 144 -40.15 -8.20 10.96
C VAL A 144 -38.86 -8.38 11.77
N GLU A 145 -38.78 -9.42 12.60
CA GLU A 145 -37.60 -9.73 13.41
C GLU A 145 -36.44 -10.24 12.55
N GLY A 146 -36.70 -11.14 11.60
CA GLY A 146 -35.70 -11.60 10.64
C GLY A 146 -35.20 -10.48 9.72
N LEU A 147 -36.08 -9.55 9.33
CA LEU A 147 -35.68 -8.37 8.55
C LEU A 147 -34.77 -7.45 9.36
N ALA A 148 -35.10 -7.21 10.64
CA ALA A 148 -34.26 -6.43 11.54
C ALA A 148 -32.88 -7.07 11.74
N HIS A 149 -32.84 -8.40 11.84
CA HIS A 149 -31.59 -9.16 11.95
C HIS A 149 -30.71 -9.02 10.69
N LEU A 150 -31.30 -9.13 9.50
CA LEU A 150 -30.58 -8.92 8.25
C LEU A 150 -30.09 -7.47 8.09
N ALA A 151 -30.90 -6.49 8.47
CA ALA A 151 -30.51 -5.09 8.48
C ALA A 151 -29.33 -4.85 9.44
N ALA A 152 -29.36 -5.47 10.62
CA ALA A 152 -28.26 -5.40 11.58
C ALA A 152 -26.98 -6.05 11.04
N LEU A 153 -27.07 -7.20 10.37
CA LEU A 153 -25.92 -7.84 9.72
C LEU A 153 -25.35 -7.00 8.57
N ALA A 154 -26.21 -6.37 7.77
CA ALA A 154 -25.79 -5.56 6.62
C ALA A 154 -25.17 -4.22 7.03
N THR A 155 -25.62 -3.65 8.15
CA THR A 155 -25.12 -2.36 8.69
C THR A 155 -24.04 -2.54 9.75
N ALA A 156 -23.80 -3.77 10.22
CA ALA A 156 -22.71 -4.07 11.13
C ALA A 156 -21.35 -3.68 10.50
N PRO A 157 -20.43 -3.09 11.29
CA PRO A 157 -19.09 -2.81 10.82
C PRO A 157 -18.44 -4.11 10.32
N ARG A 158 -17.85 -4.07 9.12
CA ARG A 158 -17.15 -5.23 8.56
C ARG A 158 -16.06 -5.64 9.54
N PRO A 159 -15.95 -6.95 9.88
CA PRO A 159 -14.84 -7.42 10.69
C PRO A 159 -13.53 -7.05 9.99
N GLU A 160 -12.58 -6.52 10.76
CA GLU A 160 -11.27 -6.16 10.23
C GLU A 160 -10.66 -7.37 9.52
N PRO A 161 -10.15 -7.22 8.29
CA PRO A 161 -9.51 -8.32 7.58
C PRO A 161 -8.27 -8.74 8.35
N ARG A 162 -8.38 -9.83 9.12
CA ARG A 162 -7.25 -10.45 9.78
C ARG A 162 -6.48 -11.26 8.74
N VAL A 163 -5.26 -10.83 8.44
CA VAL A 163 -4.31 -11.63 7.67
C VAL A 163 -3.96 -12.85 8.54
N ASP A 164 -4.33 -14.04 8.07
CA ASP A 164 -4.07 -15.27 8.80
C ASP A 164 -2.58 -15.61 8.76
N LEU A 165 -1.82 -15.25 9.79
CA LEU A 165 -0.37 -15.51 9.86
C LEU A 165 -0.03 -16.97 10.22
N SER A 166 -1.01 -17.88 10.31
CA SER A 166 -0.78 -19.29 10.68
C SER A 166 0.12 -20.05 9.69
N HIS A 167 0.27 -19.55 8.46
CA HIS A 167 1.20 -20.07 7.45
C HIS A 167 2.65 -19.53 7.61
N ILE A 168 2.87 -18.50 8.43
CA ILE A 168 4.20 -17.97 8.74
C ILE A 168 4.82 -18.82 9.85
N ARG A 169 5.49 -19.91 9.46
CA ARG A 169 6.32 -20.70 10.38
C ARG A 169 7.68 -20.03 10.54
N LYS A 170 7.85 -19.17 11.55
CA LYS A 170 9.19 -18.72 11.99
C LYS A 170 9.80 -19.78 12.89
N SER A 171 10.77 -20.52 12.39
CA SER A 171 11.78 -21.16 13.23
C SER A 171 13.13 -20.94 12.57
N TYR A 172 13.97 -20.14 13.24
CA TYR A 172 15.36 -19.94 12.86
C TYR A 172 16.18 -20.45 14.04
N ILE A 173 16.56 -21.72 14.00
CA ILE A 173 17.67 -22.19 14.84
C ILE A 173 18.91 -21.47 14.29
N SER A 174 19.69 -20.79 15.13
CA SER A 174 20.95 -20.19 14.69
C SER A 174 21.93 -21.29 14.26
N ILE A 175 22.85 -21.00 13.33
CA ILE A 175 23.90 -21.96 12.94
C ILE A 175 24.70 -22.40 14.17
N ARG A 176 24.93 -21.49 15.11
CA ARG A 176 25.64 -21.77 16.36
C ARG A 176 24.86 -22.75 17.25
N ASP A 177 23.56 -22.58 17.40
CA ASP A 177 22.72 -23.50 18.18
C ASP A 177 22.61 -24.86 17.50
N ALA A 178 22.45 -24.88 16.18
CA ALA A 178 22.48 -26.11 15.41
C ALA A 178 23.82 -26.86 15.58
N ALA A 179 24.96 -26.15 15.60
CA ALA A 179 26.28 -26.75 15.83
C ALA A 179 26.39 -27.39 17.23
N ARG A 180 25.86 -26.73 18.28
CA ARG A 180 25.81 -27.30 19.63
C ARG A 180 24.94 -28.57 19.67
N LEU A 181 23.78 -28.53 19.02
CA LEU A 181 22.88 -29.68 18.92
C LEU A 181 23.54 -30.85 18.18
N VAL A 182 24.28 -30.57 17.10
CA VAL A 182 25.04 -31.59 16.36
C VAL A 182 26.08 -32.26 17.26
N LEU A 183 26.89 -31.47 17.98
CA LEU A 183 27.92 -32.00 18.89
C LEU A 183 27.36 -32.78 20.08
N ALA A 184 26.17 -32.40 20.57
CA ALA A 184 25.48 -33.13 21.63
C ALA A 184 24.90 -34.46 21.12
N ALA A 185 24.48 -34.51 19.85
CA ALA A 185 23.78 -35.64 19.27
C ALA A 185 24.70 -36.68 18.62
N VAL A 186 25.96 -36.33 18.33
CA VAL A 186 26.99 -37.26 17.83
C VAL A 186 27.81 -37.80 19.02
N PRO A 187 27.80 -39.12 19.27
CA PRO A 187 28.54 -39.73 20.38
C PRO A 187 30.05 -39.47 20.29
N SER A 188 30.71 -39.40 21.45
CA SER A 188 32.16 -39.23 21.53
C SER A 188 32.97 -40.51 21.26
N GLU A 189 32.33 -41.67 21.29
CA GLU A 189 32.99 -42.97 21.18
C GLU A 189 32.63 -43.64 19.85
N GLY A 190 33.50 -43.53 18.83
CA GLY A 190 33.62 -44.41 17.64
C GLY A 190 32.37 -44.71 16.80
N ALA A 191 31.22 -44.16 17.16
CA ALA A 191 29.93 -44.48 16.57
C ALA A 191 29.60 -43.41 15.53
N ARG A 192 29.42 -43.88 14.29
CA ARG A 192 29.01 -43.02 13.19
C ARG A 192 27.52 -42.75 13.27
N LYS A 193 27.13 -41.51 12.99
CA LYS A 193 25.72 -41.11 12.88
C LYS A 193 25.48 -40.58 11.48
N THR A 194 24.31 -40.88 10.92
CA THR A 194 23.96 -40.32 9.61
C THR A 194 23.31 -38.96 9.75
N PHE A 195 23.54 -38.07 8.79
CA PHE A 195 22.93 -36.74 8.78
C PHE A 195 21.38 -36.79 8.81
N ARG A 196 20.78 -37.81 8.17
CA ARG A 196 19.32 -38.01 8.22
C ARG A 196 18.83 -38.33 9.63
N ALA A 197 19.53 -39.20 10.35
CA ALA A 197 19.22 -39.52 11.75
C ALA A 197 19.48 -38.34 12.71
N LEU A 198 20.36 -37.40 12.32
CA LEU A 198 20.64 -36.20 13.09
C LEU A 198 19.52 -35.16 12.97
N VAL A 199 19.02 -34.93 11.76
CA VAL A 199 18.02 -33.90 11.48
C VAL A 199 16.58 -34.39 11.62
N GLY A 200 16.31 -35.70 11.53
CA GLY A 200 14.96 -36.24 11.72
C GLY A 200 13.89 -35.57 10.84
N GLU A 201 12.73 -35.26 11.44
CA GLU A 201 11.54 -34.68 10.77
C GLU A 201 11.52 -33.14 10.74
N HIS A 202 12.66 -32.46 10.93
CA HIS A 202 12.69 -30.99 10.88
C HIS A 202 12.35 -30.43 9.48
N GLY A 203 11.95 -29.15 9.43
CA GLY A 203 11.55 -28.47 8.21
C GLY A 203 12.69 -28.25 7.21
N ARG A 204 12.38 -27.83 5.99
CA ARG A 204 13.39 -27.59 4.93
C ARG A 204 14.40 -26.52 5.33
N GLY A 205 13.97 -25.44 6.01
CA GLY A 205 14.85 -24.38 6.52
C GLY A 205 15.85 -24.91 7.55
N ASP A 206 15.34 -25.57 8.60
CA ASP A 206 16.16 -26.18 9.64
C ASP A 206 17.20 -27.17 9.07
N ARG A 207 16.81 -27.99 8.08
CA ARG A 207 17.74 -28.93 7.41
C ARG A 207 18.93 -28.22 6.78
N VAL A 208 18.72 -27.04 6.19
CA VAL A 208 19.80 -26.23 5.62
C VAL A 208 20.71 -25.70 6.73
N VAL A 209 20.14 -25.18 7.81
CA VAL A 209 20.93 -24.69 8.97
C VAL A 209 21.76 -25.81 9.58
N PHE A 210 21.18 -26.99 9.82
CA PHE A 210 21.91 -28.15 10.34
C PHE A 210 23.03 -28.61 9.40
N PHE A 211 22.82 -28.50 8.08
CA PHE A 211 23.85 -28.81 7.10
C PHE A 211 25.00 -27.80 7.12
N LEU A 212 24.70 -26.50 7.18
CA LEU A 212 25.70 -25.44 7.30
C LEU A 212 26.50 -25.59 8.60
N ALA A 213 25.83 -25.84 9.72
CA ALA A 213 26.47 -26.10 11.00
C ALA A 213 27.43 -27.30 10.95
N LEU A 214 27.04 -28.37 10.24
CA LEU A 214 27.88 -29.56 10.05
C LEU A 214 29.14 -29.24 9.21
N LEU A 215 29.03 -28.42 8.17
CA LEU A 215 30.18 -27.98 7.37
C LEU A 215 31.14 -27.09 8.17
N GLU A 216 30.61 -26.18 8.99
CA GLU A 216 31.44 -25.35 9.86
C GLU A 216 32.13 -26.17 10.96
N LEU A 217 31.46 -27.17 11.54
CA LEU A 217 32.08 -28.09 12.50
C LEU A 217 33.21 -28.92 11.90
N TYR A 218 33.06 -29.38 10.64
CA TYR A 218 34.12 -30.06 9.89
C TYR A 218 35.33 -29.13 9.67
N LYS A 219 35.08 -27.88 9.25
CA LYS A 219 36.11 -26.85 9.07
C LYS A 219 36.83 -26.46 10.37
N LEU A 220 36.13 -26.48 11.50
CA LEU A 220 36.70 -26.26 12.83
C LEU A 220 37.43 -27.49 13.39
N GLY A 221 37.28 -28.65 12.74
CA GLY A 221 37.97 -29.90 13.06
C GLY A 221 37.26 -30.79 14.07
N HIS A 222 36.03 -30.46 14.49
CA HIS A 222 35.28 -31.25 15.48
C HIS A 222 34.67 -32.53 14.93
N LEU A 223 34.47 -32.61 13.61
CA LEU A 223 33.84 -33.73 12.92
C LEU A 223 34.66 -34.17 11.72
N ASP A 224 34.57 -35.46 11.40
CA ASP A 224 34.93 -36.03 10.10
C ASP A 224 33.66 -36.47 9.37
N LEU A 225 33.67 -36.30 8.05
CA LEU A 225 32.53 -36.57 7.18
C LEU A 225 32.94 -37.55 6.09
N ALA A 226 32.11 -38.57 5.86
CA ALA A 226 32.28 -39.50 4.75
C ALA A 226 31.00 -39.57 3.91
N GLN A 227 31.16 -39.50 2.59
CA GLN A 227 30.08 -39.66 1.61
C GLN A 227 30.61 -40.40 0.39
N GLU A 228 29.99 -41.52 0.03
CA GLU A 228 30.48 -42.37 -1.06
C GLU A 228 30.34 -41.74 -2.45
N HIS A 229 29.19 -41.11 -2.72
CA HIS A 229 28.88 -40.47 -4.00
C HIS A 229 27.90 -39.30 -3.80
N PHE A 230 27.78 -38.43 -4.80
CA PHE A 230 26.89 -37.26 -4.72
C PHE A 230 25.46 -37.69 -4.39
N ARG A 231 24.87 -37.09 -3.34
CA ARG A 231 23.54 -37.42 -2.76
C ARG A 231 23.44 -38.76 -2.01
N ALA A 232 24.55 -39.48 -1.80
CA ALA A 232 24.59 -40.57 -0.85
C ALA A 232 24.42 -40.07 0.60
N GLU A 233 24.21 -40.99 1.53
CA GLU A 233 24.12 -40.67 2.94
C GLU A 233 25.45 -40.09 3.47
N ILE A 234 25.36 -39.10 4.35
CA ILE A 234 26.53 -38.46 4.96
C ILE A 234 26.73 -39.11 6.33
N GLU A 235 27.83 -39.85 6.48
CA GLU A 235 28.27 -40.39 7.76
C GLU A 235 29.10 -39.34 8.51
N ILE A 236 28.78 -39.18 9.79
CA ILE A 236 29.38 -38.19 10.68
C ILE A 236 30.09 -38.94 11.80
N GLU A 237 31.37 -38.64 11.99
CA GLU A 237 32.20 -39.20 13.05
C GLU A 237 32.80 -38.06 13.88
N ARG A 238 32.81 -38.19 15.21
CA ARG A 238 33.35 -37.15 16.08
C ARG A 238 34.86 -37.29 16.22
N ARG A 239 35.59 -36.19 16.03
CA ARG A 239 37.03 -36.14 16.25
C ARG A 239 37.33 -35.55 17.64
N PRO A 240 38.23 -36.17 18.43
CA PRO A 240 38.72 -35.55 19.66
C PRO A 240 39.64 -34.37 19.31
N GLY A 241 39.11 -33.16 19.44
CA GLY A 241 39.84 -31.91 19.26
C GLY A 241 39.27 -31.04 18.13
N GLY A 242 39.03 -29.77 18.44
CA GLY A 242 38.58 -28.76 17.49
C GLY A 242 38.77 -27.35 18.07
N ARG A 243 38.72 -26.35 17.20
CA ARG A 243 38.88 -24.93 17.58
C ARG A 243 37.62 -24.37 18.24
N ASP A 244 37.75 -23.26 18.96
CA ASP A 244 36.63 -22.68 19.72
C ASP A 244 35.43 -22.32 18.82
N LEU A 245 34.23 -22.64 19.32
CA LEU A 245 32.93 -22.40 18.67
C LEU A 245 32.55 -20.91 18.68
N GLU A 246 33.25 -20.07 19.46
CA GLU A 246 33.07 -18.60 19.48
C GLU A 246 33.40 -17.92 18.14
N SER A 247 34.10 -18.61 17.24
CA SER A 247 34.40 -18.14 15.88
C SER A 247 33.25 -18.31 14.88
N LEU A 248 32.14 -18.96 15.27
CA LEU A 248 30.96 -19.11 14.44
C LEU A 248 30.20 -17.78 14.37
N THR A 249 30.09 -17.21 13.15
CA THR A 249 29.22 -16.07 12.89
C THR A 249 27.76 -16.47 13.12
N ASP A 250 27.00 -15.62 13.82
CA ASP A 250 25.54 -15.70 13.81
C ASP A 250 25.07 -15.08 12.49
N ASP A 251 25.42 -15.72 11.38
CA ASP A 251 24.78 -15.40 10.12
C ASP A 251 23.36 -15.95 10.25
N GLU A 252 22.43 -15.09 10.65
CA GLU A 252 21.01 -15.34 10.51
C GLU A 252 20.79 -15.67 9.02
N TYR A 253 20.60 -16.95 8.74
CA TYR A 253 20.19 -17.38 7.41
C TYR A 253 18.77 -16.86 7.21
N GLU A 254 18.64 -15.64 6.69
CA GLU A 254 17.40 -15.13 6.11
C GLU A 254 17.22 -15.86 4.78
N PRO A 255 16.27 -16.82 4.66
CA PRO A 255 15.86 -17.26 3.35
C PRO A 255 15.32 -16.03 2.62
N ASP A 256 15.72 -15.82 1.36
CA ASP A 256 15.16 -14.76 0.50
C ASP A 256 13.62 -14.82 0.54
N LEU A 257 13.04 -14.01 1.40
CA LEU A 257 11.63 -13.70 1.42
C LEU A 257 11.42 -12.59 0.39
N PRO A 258 10.39 -12.67 -0.46
CA PRO A 258 10.08 -11.57 -1.37
C PRO A 258 9.93 -10.28 -0.56
N THR A 259 10.79 -9.29 -0.87
CA THR A 259 11.04 -8.06 -0.10
C THR A 259 9.97 -6.99 -0.32
N ASP A 260 8.70 -7.38 -0.39
CA ASP A 260 7.59 -6.43 -0.51
C ASP A 260 6.59 -6.65 0.63
N ALA A 261 6.91 -6.11 1.80
CA ALA A 261 5.93 -5.80 2.83
C ALA A 261 6.29 -4.44 3.45
N ASP A 262 5.42 -3.47 3.20
CA ASP A 262 5.53 -2.06 3.58
C ASP A 262 5.92 -1.83 5.06
N PRO A 263 6.70 -0.77 5.35
CA PRO A 263 7.20 -0.44 6.68
C PRO A 263 6.14 0.09 7.67
N GLU A 264 4.85 0.09 7.33
CA GLU A 264 3.79 0.66 8.19
C GLU A 264 3.34 -0.24 9.35
N LEU A 265 3.78 -1.50 9.43
CA LEU A 265 3.41 -2.41 10.53
C LEU A 265 4.28 -2.28 11.80
N ALA A 266 5.28 -1.41 11.81
CA ALA A 266 6.19 -1.25 12.95
C ALA A 266 5.66 -0.37 14.10
N SER A 267 4.54 0.36 13.92
CA SER A 267 4.07 1.33 14.93
C SER A 267 3.09 0.78 15.97
N VAL A 268 2.52 -0.43 15.79
CA VAL A 268 1.48 -0.95 16.68
C VAL A 268 2.04 -1.80 17.84
N ALA A 269 3.32 -2.18 17.80
CA ALA A 269 3.94 -3.02 18.84
C ALA A 269 4.35 -2.27 20.13
N GLY A 270 4.07 -0.96 20.24
CA GLY A 270 4.48 -0.12 21.37
C GLY A 270 3.45 0.04 22.49
N GLN A 271 2.22 -0.46 22.33
CA GLN A 271 1.15 -0.28 23.32
C GLN A 271 0.46 -1.60 23.64
N GLU A 272 1.14 -2.49 24.36
CA GLU A 272 0.50 -3.47 25.24
C GLU A 272 1.56 -4.19 26.08
N THR A 273 2.11 -3.51 27.10
CA THR A 273 2.49 -4.16 28.36
C THR A 273 2.46 -3.13 29.50
N THR A 274 1.55 -3.36 30.46
CA THR A 274 1.25 -2.63 31.71
C THR A 274 0.08 -1.68 31.66
#